data_AF-A0A1X2KPP9-F1
#
_entry.id   AF-A0A1X2KPP9-F1
#
_cell.length_a   1.000
_cell.length_b   1.000
_cell.length_c   1.000
_cell.angle_alpha   90.00
_cell.angle_beta   90.00
_cell.angle_gamma   90.00
#
_symmetry.space_group_name_H-M   'P 1'
#
loop_
_entity.id
_entity.type
_entity.pdbx_description
1 polymer ?
#
loop_
_entity_poly.entity_id
_entity_poly.type
_entity_poly.pdbx_seq_one_letter_code
_entity_poly.pdbx_strand_id
1 'polypeptide(L)'
;MPARVSPTDRVRAKIDELFASDRELPDILEEVARLGAQLLMQAALEAEVTEFLGRERCQRAAAAPDAQPGSRNGYQPVTVKTTAGPVTLERPKLRDTTTAFASRLFGKHVTKTNALESLVIASFVRGLSVRDVEATLADALGDQAAISKSTVSRYARRSRPSTTAGRRGGSTRWCWTTCSWMRRSSGYILARRPSRSWPAGASPPTANPSSSAWPLVPASRPTPGPIS
;
A
#
# COMPACT_ATOMS: atom_id res chain seq x y z
N MET A 1 22.33 -36.18 -17.85
CA MET A 1 22.46 -34.93 -17.07
C MET A 1 21.07 -34.32 -16.96
N PRO A 2 20.50 -34.13 -15.75
CA PRO A 2 19.17 -33.52 -15.63
C PRO A 2 19.20 -32.12 -16.25
N ALA A 3 18.21 -31.82 -17.08
CA ALA A 3 18.09 -30.52 -17.71
C ALA A 3 18.02 -29.44 -16.63
N ARG A 4 18.83 -28.38 -16.75
CA ARG A 4 18.74 -27.24 -15.85
C ARG A 4 17.43 -26.50 -16.17
N VAL A 5 16.35 -26.84 -15.49
CA VAL A 5 15.03 -26.19 -15.65
C VAL A 5 15.13 -24.73 -15.22
N SER A 6 14.55 -23.79 -15.97
CA SER A 6 14.52 -22.38 -15.54
C SER A 6 13.50 -22.19 -14.40
N PRO A 7 13.67 -21.19 -13.53
CA PRO A 7 12.62 -20.79 -12.60
C PRO A 7 11.26 -20.59 -13.27
N THR A 8 11.24 -19.96 -14.45
CA THR A 8 10.03 -19.75 -15.25
C THR A 8 9.36 -21.07 -15.62
N ASP A 9 10.14 -22.06 -16.08
CA ASP A 9 9.62 -23.39 -16.43
C ASP A 9 9.11 -24.15 -15.20
N ARG A 10 9.74 -23.98 -14.03
CA ARG A 10 9.26 -24.57 -12.77
C ARG A 10 7.91 -24.00 -12.36
N VAL A 11 7.69 -22.70 -12.56
CA VAL A 11 6.39 -22.07 -12.26
C VAL A 11 5.32 -22.55 -13.24
N ARG A 12 5.65 -22.69 -14.53
CA ARG A 12 4.72 -23.28 -15.53
C ARG A 12 4.29 -24.69 -15.15
N ALA A 13 5.26 -25.56 -14.83
CA ALA A 13 4.97 -26.93 -14.42
C ALA A 13 4.03 -26.99 -13.19
N LYS A 14 4.22 -26.10 -12.20
CA LYS A 14 3.32 -26.01 -11.05
C LYS A 14 1.90 -25.58 -11.42
N ILE A 15 1.75 -24.66 -12.37
CA ILE A 15 0.44 -24.25 -12.87
C ILE A 15 -0.24 -25.44 -13.54
N ASP A 16 0.47 -26.19 -14.38
CA ASP A 16 -0.06 -27.38 -15.06
C ASP A 16 -0.46 -28.47 -14.05
N GLU A 17 0.36 -28.72 -13.01
CA GLU A 17 0.04 -29.64 -11.92
C GLU A 17 -1.22 -29.24 -11.14
N LEU A 18 -1.44 -27.94 -10.91
CA LEU A 18 -2.65 -27.45 -10.24
C LEU A 18 -3.91 -27.70 -11.07
N PHE A 19 -3.84 -27.48 -12.38
CA PHE A 19 -4.97 -27.77 -13.27
C PHE A 19 -5.25 -29.27 -13.39
N ALA A 20 -4.25 -30.13 -13.17
CA ALA A 20 -4.42 -31.58 -13.11
C ALA A 20 -4.96 -32.09 -11.75
N SER A 21 -5.07 -31.22 -10.74
CA SER A 21 -5.53 -31.60 -9.40
C SER A 21 -7.05 -31.57 -9.27
N ASP A 22 -7.61 -32.46 -8.44
CA ASP A 22 -9.06 -32.58 -8.20
C ASP A 22 -9.53 -31.63 -7.06
N ARG A 23 -9.10 -30.36 -7.11
CA ARG A 23 -9.47 -29.34 -6.11
C ARG A 23 -10.68 -28.52 -6.56
N GLU A 24 -11.32 -27.84 -5.61
CA GLU A 24 -12.39 -26.89 -5.95
C GLU A 24 -11.86 -25.77 -6.86
N LEU A 25 -12.66 -25.37 -7.85
CA LEU A 25 -12.28 -24.37 -8.84
C LEU A 25 -11.87 -23.01 -8.23
N PRO A 26 -12.55 -22.45 -7.20
CA PRO A 26 -12.16 -21.16 -6.62
C PRO A 26 -10.75 -21.18 -6.05
N ASP A 27 -10.39 -22.25 -5.34
CA ASP A 27 -9.06 -22.48 -4.77
C ASP A 27 -7.97 -22.55 -5.85
N ILE A 28 -8.27 -23.25 -6.95
CA ILE A 28 -7.36 -23.36 -8.10
C ILE A 28 -7.13 -21.98 -8.72
N LEU A 29 -8.20 -21.21 -8.94
CA LEU A 29 -8.09 -19.88 -9.56
C LEU A 29 -7.26 -18.92 -8.71
N GLU A 30 -7.40 -18.95 -7.39
CA GLU A 30 -6.58 -18.11 -6.49
C GLU A 30 -5.10 -18.47 -6.55
N GLU A 31 -4.77 -19.76 -6.48
CA GLU A 31 -3.38 -20.23 -6.57
C GLU A 31 -2.78 -19.95 -7.95
N VAL A 32 -3.55 -20.15 -9.02
CA VAL A 32 -3.14 -19.83 -10.40
C VAL A 32 -2.93 -18.33 -10.58
N ALA A 33 -3.77 -17.48 -9.99
CA ALA A 33 -3.56 -16.03 -10.04
C ALA A 33 -2.23 -15.63 -9.37
N ARG A 34 -1.91 -16.24 -8.22
CA ARG A 34 -0.65 -16.02 -7.49
C ARG A 34 0.57 -16.54 -8.28
N LEU A 35 0.50 -17.75 -8.84
CA LEU A 35 1.56 -18.29 -9.70
C LEU A 35 1.69 -17.56 -11.03
N GLY A 36 0.60 -17.06 -11.61
CA GLY A 36 0.61 -16.24 -12.81
C GLY A 36 1.35 -14.92 -12.58
N ALA A 37 1.09 -14.26 -11.44
CA ALA A 37 1.85 -13.08 -11.03
C ALA A 37 3.33 -13.42 -10.83
N GLN A 38 3.65 -14.57 -10.21
CA GLN A 38 5.01 -15.07 -10.07
C GLN A 38 5.69 -15.26 -11.43
N LEU A 39 4.99 -15.90 -12.38
CA LEU A 39 5.48 -16.19 -13.72
C LEU A 39 5.82 -14.90 -14.47
N LEU A 40 4.92 -13.92 -14.45
CA LEU A 40 5.12 -12.64 -15.13
C LEU A 40 6.32 -11.88 -14.55
N MET A 41 6.43 -11.81 -13.22
CA MET A 41 7.56 -11.14 -12.56
C MET A 41 8.89 -11.87 -12.80
N GLN A 42 8.88 -13.20 -12.76
CA GLN A 42 10.06 -14.03 -13.01
C GLN A 42 10.53 -13.92 -14.46
N ALA A 43 9.61 -13.99 -15.42
CA ALA A 43 9.93 -13.84 -16.85
C ALA A 43 10.51 -12.45 -17.14
N ALA A 44 9.95 -11.41 -16.53
CA ALA A 44 10.45 -10.05 -16.71
C ALA A 44 11.87 -9.86 -16.11
N LEU A 45 12.17 -10.50 -14.97
CA LEU A 45 13.54 -10.56 -14.42
C LEU A 45 14.52 -11.27 -15.35
N GLU A 46 14.10 -12.41 -15.91
CA GLU A 46 14.95 -13.18 -16.82
C GLU A 46 15.20 -12.42 -18.12
N ALA A 47 14.21 -11.69 -18.63
CA ALA A 47 14.34 -10.80 -19.77
C ALA A 47 15.35 -9.66 -19.50
N GLU A 48 15.25 -8.98 -18.35
CA GLU A 48 16.21 -7.93 -17.97
C GLU A 48 17.66 -8.45 -17.92
N VAL A 49 17.86 -9.65 -17.38
CA VAL A 49 19.20 -10.26 -17.30
C VAL A 49 19.70 -10.68 -18.68
N THR A 50 18.79 -11.12 -19.55
CA THR A 50 19.11 -11.49 -20.93
C THR A 50 19.50 -10.29 -21.76
N GLU A 51 18.77 -9.17 -21.62
CA GLU A 51 19.12 -7.87 -22.18
C GLU A 51 20.49 -7.40 -21.67
N PHE A 52 20.73 -7.49 -20.36
CA PHE A 52 21.99 -7.06 -19.75
C PHE A 52 23.21 -7.88 -20.22
N LEU A 53 23.05 -9.19 -20.40
CA LEU A 53 24.14 -10.06 -20.86
C LEU A 53 24.26 -10.14 -22.39
N GLY A 54 23.26 -9.65 -23.14
CA GLY A 54 23.20 -9.77 -24.60
C GLY A 54 23.10 -11.21 -25.10
N ARG A 55 22.66 -12.17 -24.26
CA ARG A 55 22.55 -13.58 -24.64
C ARG A 55 21.57 -14.38 -23.79
N GLU A 56 20.99 -15.39 -24.43
CA GLU A 56 20.02 -16.28 -23.83
C GLU A 56 20.62 -17.16 -22.72
N ARG A 57 19.72 -17.79 -21.94
CA ARG A 57 20.12 -18.79 -20.95
C ARG A 57 20.79 -19.97 -21.65
N CYS A 58 21.95 -20.38 -21.13
CA CYS A 58 22.78 -21.47 -21.69
C CYS A 58 23.37 -21.21 -23.09
N GLN A 59 23.12 -20.06 -23.72
CA GLN A 59 23.81 -19.67 -24.96
C GLN A 59 25.28 -19.36 -24.67
N ARG A 60 26.17 -19.90 -25.51
CA ARG A 60 27.61 -19.63 -25.42
C ARG A 60 27.89 -18.19 -25.84
N ALA A 61 28.80 -17.52 -25.12
CA ALA A 61 29.21 -16.14 -25.42
C ALA A 61 29.68 -15.97 -26.86
N ALA A 62 30.49 -16.91 -27.36
CA ALA A 62 31.02 -16.89 -28.72
C ALA A 62 29.94 -17.01 -29.82
N ALA A 63 28.72 -17.44 -29.47
CA ALA A 63 27.61 -17.59 -30.41
C ALA A 63 26.67 -16.37 -30.41
N ALA A 64 26.98 -15.32 -29.67
CA ALA A 64 26.16 -14.10 -29.57
C ALA A 64 27.07 -12.86 -29.80
N PRO A 65 26.84 -12.07 -30.86
CA PRO A 65 27.69 -10.94 -31.22
C PRO A 65 27.78 -9.88 -30.12
N ASP A 66 26.66 -9.63 -29.43
CA ASP A 66 26.53 -8.58 -28.41
C ASP A 66 26.75 -9.10 -26.98
N ALA A 67 27.29 -10.31 -26.84
CA ALA A 67 27.47 -10.95 -25.54
C ALA A 67 28.43 -10.17 -24.64
N GLN A 68 27.91 -9.71 -23.51
CA GLN A 68 28.71 -9.07 -22.47
C GLN A 68 29.46 -10.10 -21.62
N PRO A 69 30.61 -9.72 -21.02
CA PRO A 69 31.31 -10.54 -20.04
C PRO A 69 30.45 -10.74 -18.78
N GLY A 70 30.64 -11.91 -18.17
CA GLY A 70 29.94 -12.33 -16.96
C GLY A 70 29.09 -13.57 -17.16
N SER A 71 28.60 -14.17 -16.07
CA SER A 71 27.85 -15.42 -16.09
C SER A 71 26.72 -15.43 -15.05
N ARG A 72 25.66 -16.19 -15.34
CA ARG A 72 24.56 -16.47 -14.40
C ARG A 72 25.05 -17.54 -13.41
N ASN A 73 25.21 -17.18 -12.14
CA ASN A 73 25.74 -18.05 -11.08
C ASN A 73 24.67 -18.39 -10.02
N GLY A 74 23.61 -19.07 -10.47
CA GLY A 74 22.50 -19.47 -9.61
C GLY A 74 21.52 -18.35 -9.32
N TYR A 75 20.69 -18.56 -8.29
CA TYR A 75 19.57 -17.70 -7.95
C TYR A 75 19.56 -17.33 -6.46
N GLN A 76 18.93 -16.20 -6.13
CA GLN A 76 18.65 -15.75 -4.78
C GLN A 76 17.14 -15.62 -4.59
N PRO A 77 16.54 -16.25 -3.57
CA PRO A 77 15.12 -16.07 -3.30
C PRO A 77 14.84 -14.63 -2.84
N VAL A 78 13.79 -14.03 -3.39
CA VAL A 78 13.29 -12.70 -3.01
C VAL A 78 11.77 -12.76 -2.93
N THR A 79 11.19 -12.37 -1.81
CA THR A 79 9.73 -12.36 -1.63
C THR A 79 9.16 -10.97 -1.81
N VAL A 80 8.11 -10.87 -2.63
CA VAL A 80 7.36 -9.65 -2.93
C VAL A 80 5.96 -9.79 -2.35
N LYS A 81 5.54 -8.84 -1.52
CA LYS A 81 4.17 -8.83 -1.00
C LYS A 81 3.21 -8.22 -2.04
N THR A 82 2.22 -8.99 -2.47
CA THR A 82 1.21 -8.58 -3.45
C THR A 82 -0.19 -8.63 -2.85
N THR A 83 -1.18 -8.17 -3.61
CA THR A 83 -2.60 -8.29 -3.25
C THR A 83 -3.18 -9.69 -3.49
N ALA A 84 -2.40 -10.62 -4.05
CA ALA A 84 -2.76 -12.04 -4.18
C ALA A 84 -1.94 -12.92 -3.19
N GLY A 85 -1.35 -12.29 -2.16
CA GLY A 85 -0.44 -12.94 -1.22
C GLY A 85 1.05 -12.73 -1.54
N PRO A 86 1.94 -13.36 -0.76
CA PRO A 86 3.38 -13.28 -0.98
C PRO A 86 3.81 -14.11 -2.20
N VAL A 87 4.61 -13.50 -3.07
CA VAL A 87 5.16 -14.14 -4.26
C VAL A 87 6.67 -14.26 -4.09
N THR A 88 7.20 -15.49 -4.12
CA THR A 88 8.64 -15.74 -4.02
C THR A 88 9.25 -15.87 -5.41
N LEU A 89 10.23 -15.04 -5.71
CA LEU A 89 10.94 -14.98 -6.98
C LEU A 89 12.36 -15.50 -6.82
N GLU A 90 12.92 -16.04 -7.90
CA GLU A 90 14.30 -16.50 -7.96
C GLU A 90 15.12 -15.46 -8.74
N ARG A 91 15.76 -14.52 -8.05
CA ARG A 91 16.56 -13.47 -8.67
C ARG A 91 17.89 -14.04 -9.18
N PRO A 92 18.23 -13.94 -10.48
CA PRO A 92 19.50 -14.43 -10.99
C PRO A 92 20.69 -13.70 -10.36
N LYS A 93 21.70 -14.45 -9.93
CA LYS A 93 22.98 -13.89 -9.49
C LYS A 93 23.92 -13.79 -10.68
N LEU A 94 24.55 -12.64 -10.86
CA LEU A 94 25.55 -12.44 -11.90
C LEU A 94 26.95 -12.42 -11.29
N ARG A 95 27.92 -13.00 -12.00
CA ARG A 95 29.33 -13.02 -11.64
C ARG A 95 30.18 -12.55 -12.82
N ASP A 96 31.34 -11.97 -12.54
CA ASP A 96 32.34 -11.57 -13.54
C ASP A 96 31.80 -10.55 -14.57
N THR A 97 30.85 -9.71 -14.15
CA THR A 97 30.29 -8.63 -14.97
C THR A 97 31.09 -7.34 -14.79
N THR A 98 31.30 -6.60 -15.89
CA THR A 98 32.02 -5.32 -15.85
C THR A 98 31.24 -4.23 -15.11
N THR A 99 29.92 -4.26 -15.20
CA THR A 99 29.01 -3.32 -14.53
C THR A 99 28.12 -4.04 -13.52
N ALA A 100 27.68 -3.33 -12.49
CA ALA A 100 26.75 -3.87 -11.51
C ALA A 100 25.33 -3.93 -12.10
N PHE A 101 24.72 -5.11 -12.08
CA PHE A 101 23.35 -5.29 -12.55
C PHE A 101 22.35 -4.73 -11.53
N ALA A 102 21.59 -3.73 -11.95
CA ALA A 102 20.46 -3.17 -11.21
C ALA A 102 19.17 -3.44 -11.99
N SER A 103 18.27 -4.23 -11.41
CA SER A 103 16.96 -4.54 -12.00
C SER A 103 16.09 -3.27 -12.05
N ARG A 104 15.43 -3.03 -13.19
CA ARG A 104 14.50 -1.90 -13.34
C ARG A 104 13.20 -2.20 -12.59
N LEU A 105 12.74 -3.45 -12.63
CA LEU A 105 11.56 -3.94 -11.91
C LEU A 105 11.68 -3.83 -10.38
N PHE A 106 12.81 -4.25 -9.81
CA PHE A 106 12.97 -4.31 -8.35
C PHE A 106 13.65 -3.09 -7.73
N GLY A 107 14.16 -2.18 -8.56
CA GLY A 107 14.91 -1.01 -8.12
C GLY A 107 15.94 -1.36 -7.04
N LYS A 108 16.14 -0.46 -6.08
CA LYS A 108 17.08 -0.72 -4.98
C LYS A 108 16.52 -1.69 -3.93
N HIS A 109 15.22 -1.68 -3.61
CA HIS A 109 14.63 -2.49 -2.53
C HIS A 109 13.09 -2.66 -2.63
N VAL A 110 12.52 -2.84 -3.83
CA VAL A 110 11.07 -3.05 -3.96
C VAL A 110 10.71 -4.42 -3.37
N THR A 111 9.98 -4.41 -2.26
CA THR A 111 9.54 -5.62 -1.54
C THR A 111 8.02 -5.79 -1.55
N LYS A 112 7.28 -4.81 -2.10
CA LYS A 112 5.82 -4.77 -2.09
C LYS A 112 5.29 -4.05 -3.32
N THR A 113 4.06 -4.37 -3.73
CA THR A 113 3.37 -3.71 -4.84
C THR A 113 2.70 -2.41 -4.41
N ASN A 114 2.58 -1.45 -5.34
CA ASN A 114 1.85 -0.19 -5.11
C ASN A 114 0.36 -0.43 -4.82
N ALA A 115 -0.26 -1.45 -5.42
CA ALA A 115 -1.65 -1.81 -5.18
C ALA A 115 -1.88 -2.16 -3.69
N LEU A 116 -0.97 -2.93 -3.10
CA LEU A 116 -1.04 -3.29 -1.69
C LEU A 116 -0.84 -2.08 -0.77
N GLU A 117 0.07 -1.15 -1.12
CA GLU A 117 0.24 0.10 -0.39
C GLU A 117 -1.03 0.98 -0.45
N SER A 118 -1.63 1.11 -1.64
CA SER A 118 -2.89 1.84 -1.83
C SER A 118 -4.03 1.25 -1.02
N LEU A 119 -4.12 -0.08 -0.92
CA LEU A 119 -5.13 -0.75 -0.09
C LEU A 119 -4.94 -0.39 1.38
N VAL A 120 -3.70 -0.43 1.89
CA VAL A 120 -3.39 -0.02 3.28
C VAL A 120 -3.79 1.45 3.52
N ILE A 121 -3.46 2.35 2.60
CA ILE A 121 -3.81 3.77 2.70
C ILE A 121 -5.34 3.95 2.69
N ALA A 122 -6.04 3.26 1.79
CA ALA A 122 -7.48 3.30 1.66
C ALA A 122 -8.20 2.80 2.92
N SER A 123 -7.64 1.80 3.61
CA SER A 123 -8.14 1.32 4.90
C SER A 123 -8.02 2.38 6.00
N PHE A 124 -6.91 3.14 6.02
CA PHE A 124 -6.77 4.26 6.96
C PHE A 124 -7.75 5.39 6.72
N VAL A 125 -7.97 5.74 5.45
CA VAL A 125 -8.95 6.78 5.07
C VAL A 125 -10.36 6.39 5.52
N ARG A 126 -10.66 5.08 5.56
CA ARG A 126 -11.92 4.53 6.08
C ARG A 126 -12.00 4.41 7.61
N GLY A 127 -10.93 4.75 8.34
CA GLY A 127 -10.92 4.77 9.79
C GLY A 127 -10.53 3.46 10.48
N LEU A 128 -10.01 2.47 9.74
CA LEU A 128 -9.52 1.21 10.33
C LEU A 128 -8.28 1.45 11.19
N SER A 129 -8.20 0.77 12.34
CA SER A 129 -7.01 0.85 13.19
C SER A 129 -5.85 0.07 12.56
N VAL A 130 -4.61 0.35 12.98
CA VAL A 130 -3.43 -0.37 12.48
C VAL A 130 -3.56 -1.89 12.69
N ARG A 131 -4.19 -2.30 13.80
CA ARG A 131 -4.39 -3.72 14.13
C ARG A 131 -5.46 -4.34 13.24
N ASP A 132 -6.55 -3.63 12.98
CA ASP A 132 -7.62 -4.13 12.11
C ASP A 132 -7.11 -4.27 10.67
N VAL A 133 -6.28 -3.33 10.20
CA VAL A 133 -5.63 -3.45 8.88
C VAL A 133 -4.70 -4.66 8.82
N GLU A 134 -3.93 -4.92 9.87
CA GLU A 134 -3.03 -6.09 9.92
C GLU A 134 -3.81 -7.41 9.93
N ALA A 135 -4.85 -7.51 10.77
CA ALA A 135 -5.71 -8.68 10.86
C ALA A 135 -6.46 -8.95 9.54
N THR A 136 -7.11 -7.93 8.96
CA THR A 136 -7.84 -8.07 7.69
C THR A 136 -6.91 -8.48 6.53
N LEU A 137 -5.66 -8.01 6.51
CA LEU A 137 -4.68 -8.44 5.52
C LEU A 137 -4.20 -9.88 5.74
N ALA A 138 -4.02 -10.31 7.00
CA ALA A 138 -3.65 -11.68 7.33
C ALA A 138 -4.78 -12.65 6.97
N ASP A 139 -6.02 -12.31 7.31
CA ASP A 139 -7.21 -13.13 7.01
C ASP A 139 -7.44 -13.26 5.50
N ALA A 140 -7.28 -12.16 4.75
CA ALA A 140 -7.59 -12.14 3.31
C ALA A 140 -6.44 -12.63 2.42
N LEU A 141 -5.18 -12.43 2.81
CA LEU A 141 -4.01 -12.69 1.96
C LEU A 141 -3.02 -13.71 2.58
N GLY A 142 -3.33 -14.23 3.76
CA GLY A 142 -2.50 -15.13 4.56
C GLY A 142 -1.52 -14.40 5.48
N ASP A 143 -1.11 -15.07 6.57
CA ASP A 143 -0.22 -14.53 7.61
C ASP A 143 1.10 -13.97 7.06
N GLN A 144 1.61 -14.57 5.99
CA GLN A 144 2.86 -14.18 5.35
C GLN A 144 2.73 -12.87 4.54
N ALA A 145 1.51 -12.50 4.13
CA ALA A 145 1.21 -11.23 3.49
C ALA A 145 1.11 -10.07 4.49
N ALA A 146 0.96 -10.35 5.80
CA ALA A 146 0.81 -9.34 6.83
C ALA A 146 1.95 -8.29 6.77
N ILE A 147 1.58 -7.03 6.66
CA ILE A 147 2.52 -5.91 6.65
C ILE A 147 2.77 -5.52 8.10
N SER A 148 4.06 -5.46 8.49
CA SER A 148 4.41 -5.07 9.85
C SER A 148 3.80 -3.72 10.26
N LYS A 149 3.33 -3.63 11.50
CA LYS A 149 2.82 -2.40 12.14
C LYS A 149 3.67 -1.16 11.85
N SER A 150 5.00 -1.29 11.87
CA SER A 150 5.93 -0.19 11.59
C SER A 150 5.88 0.29 10.13
N THR A 151 5.65 -0.61 9.19
CA THR A 151 5.46 -0.29 7.77
C THR A 151 4.11 0.35 7.53
N VAL A 152 3.05 -0.22 8.12
CA VAL A 152 1.69 0.35 8.07
C VAL A 152 1.68 1.80 8.63
N SER A 153 2.35 2.03 9.76
CA SER A 153 2.52 3.36 10.35
C SER A 153 3.29 4.34 9.46
N ARG A 154 4.27 3.87 8.68
CA ARG A 154 4.99 4.72 7.70
C ARG A 154 4.07 5.15 6.57
N TYR A 155 3.25 4.25 6.02
CA TYR A 155 2.27 4.59 4.98
C TYR A 155 1.26 5.62 5.48
N ALA A 156 0.70 5.41 6.68
CA ALA A 156 -0.22 6.37 7.29
C ALA A 156 0.43 7.74 7.53
N ARG A 157 1.74 7.81 7.82
CA ARG A 157 2.43 9.10 7.96
C ARG A 157 2.64 9.79 6.63
N ARG A 158 3.00 9.02 5.60
CA ARG A 158 3.20 9.51 4.23
C ARG A 158 1.91 10.04 3.60
N SER A 159 0.78 9.37 3.84
CA SER A 159 -0.51 9.76 3.27
C SER A 159 -1.16 10.96 3.96
N ARG A 160 -0.68 11.37 5.13
CA ARG A 160 -1.21 12.55 5.81
C ARG A 160 -0.88 13.78 4.98
N PRO A 161 -1.86 14.66 4.70
CA PRO A 161 -1.59 15.91 4.01
C PRO A 161 -0.55 16.69 4.82
N SER A 162 0.43 17.28 4.13
CA SER A 162 1.33 18.24 4.76
C SER A 162 0.49 19.40 5.28
N THR A 163 0.42 19.58 6.60
CA THR A 163 -0.41 20.61 7.25
C THR A 163 0.12 22.04 7.03
N THR A 164 0.89 22.28 5.97
CA THR A 164 1.50 23.56 5.68
C THR A 164 0.78 24.22 4.51
N ALA A 165 0.19 25.38 4.80
CA ALA A 165 -0.27 26.40 3.86
C ALA A 165 -1.57 26.11 3.07
N GLY A 166 -2.69 26.30 3.77
CA GLY A 166 -4.02 26.55 3.17
C GLY A 166 -4.75 27.68 3.90
N ARG A 167 -4.06 28.80 4.19
CA ARG A 167 -4.69 30.06 4.62
C ARG A 167 -4.40 31.16 3.61
N ARG A 168 -4.92 31.03 2.39
CA ARG A 168 -5.06 32.18 1.49
C ARG A 168 -6.37 32.01 0.73
N GLY A 169 -7.33 32.90 1.01
CA GLY A 169 -8.49 33.10 0.15
C GLY A 169 -9.75 33.55 0.87
N GLY A 170 -10.10 34.83 0.69
CA GLY A 170 -11.48 35.25 0.44
C GLY A 170 -12.34 35.61 1.65
N SER A 171 -12.88 36.83 1.63
CA SER A 171 -14.01 37.26 2.44
C SER A 171 -15.23 36.38 2.15
N THR A 172 -15.41 35.29 2.88
CA THR A 172 -16.69 34.57 2.95
C THR A 172 -17.46 35.06 4.16
N ARG A 173 -18.61 35.69 3.90
CA ARG A 173 -19.53 36.31 4.88
C ARG A 173 -20.06 35.35 5.96
N TRP A 174 -19.95 34.03 5.74
CA TRP A 174 -20.39 33.01 6.67
C TRP A 174 -19.31 31.94 6.82
N CYS A 175 -18.79 31.76 8.05
CA CYS A 175 -17.84 30.73 8.41
C CYS A 175 -18.45 29.89 9.53
N TRP A 176 -18.73 28.62 9.25
CA TRP A 176 -19.18 27.66 10.26
C TRP A 176 -17.96 27.08 10.96
N THR A 177 -17.82 27.32 12.25
CA THR A 177 -16.78 26.69 13.07
C THR A 177 -17.36 25.46 13.74
N THR A 178 -16.96 24.27 13.27
CA THR A 178 -17.26 23.01 13.96
C THR A 178 -16.09 22.64 14.88
N CYS A 179 -16.37 22.42 16.17
CA CYS A 179 -15.37 21.92 17.13
C CYS A 179 -15.56 20.41 17.35
N SER A 180 -14.49 19.63 17.19
CA SER A 180 -14.44 18.21 17.55
C SER A 180 -13.37 17.96 18.60
N TRP A 181 -13.72 17.28 19.70
CA TRP A 181 -12.77 16.90 20.75
C TRP A 181 -12.27 15.48 20.51
N MET A 182 -10.94 15.29 20.51
CA MET A 182 -10.33 13.96 20.39
C MET A 182 -9.29 13.75 21.49
N ARG A 183 -9.40 12.62 22.18
CA ARG A 183 -8.48 12.23 23.27
C ARG A 183 -7.15 11.77 22.68
N ARG A 184 -6.05 12.44 23.02
CA ARG A 184 -4.68 12.05 22.64
C ARG A 184 -3.95 11.45 23.84
N SER A 185 -3.23 10.35 23.63
CA SER A 185 -2.58 9.56 24.67
C SER A 185 -1.24 10.08 25.18
N SER A 186 -0.68 11.14 24.58
CA SER A 186 0.60 11.72 25.01
C SER A 186 0.44 13.22 25.22
N GLY A 187 0.34 13.61 26.50
CA GLY A 187 0.47 14.97 26.99
C GLY A 187 -0.65 15.90 26.55
N TYR A 188 -1.31 16.52 27.53
CA TYR A 188 -2.09 17.73 27.28
C TYR A 188 -1.20 18.75 26.57
N ILE A 189 -1.38 18.94 25.27
CA ILE A 189 -1.08 20.26 24.73
C ILE A 189 -2.19 21.12 25.32
N LEU A 190 -1.83 22.03 26.22
CA LEU A 190 -2.64 23.21 26.48
C LEU A 190 -2.82 23.89 25.11
N ALA A 191 -3.86 23.48 24.37
CA ALA A 191 -4.39 24.32 23.33
C ALA A 191 -4.70 25.63 24.08
N ARG A 192 -4.00 26.71 23.70
CA ARG A 192 -4.34 28.05 24.16
C ARG A 192 -5.85 28.12 24.11
N ARG A 193 -6.49 28.35 25.27
CA ARG A 193 -7.92 28.69 25.34
C ARG A 193 -8.20 29.58 24.14
N PRO A 194 -9.15 29.25 23.26
CA PRO A 194 -9.60 30.22 22.28
C PRO A 194 -9.91 31.48 23.08
N SER A 195 -9.16 32.55 22.83
CA SER A 195 -9.46 33.84 23.43
C SER A 195 -10.87 34.15 22.99
N ARG A 196 -11.77 34.01 23.96
CA ARG A 196 -13.20 34.23 23.89
C ARG A 196 -13.46 35.59 23.24
N SER A 197 -13.82 35.63 21.96
CA SER A 197 -14.65 36.71 21.43
C SER A 197 -16.11 36.31 21.68
N TRP A 198 -16.55 36.41 22.92
CA TRP A 198 -17.98 36.41 23.21
C TRP A 198 -18.44 37.87 23.14
N PRO A 199 -19.57 38.18 22.49
CA PRO A 199 -20.17 39.51 22.61
C PRO A 199 -20.45 39.81 24.08
N ALA A 200 -20.27 41.07 24.49
CA ALA A 200 -20.48 41.49 25.87
C ALA A 200 -21.88 41.09 26.34
N GLY A 201 -21.96 40.38 27.48
CA GLY A 201 -23.23 39.95 28.10
C GLY A 201 -23.61 38.47 27.90
N ALA A 202 -22.89 37.69 27.08
CA ALA A 202 -23.20 36.28 26.88
C ALA A 202 -22.35 35.34 27.77
N SER A 203 -23.00 34.62 28.68
CA SER A 203 -22.39 33.52 29.45
C SER A 203 -22.30 32.23 28.62
N PRO A 204 -21.24 31.42 28.78
CA PRO A 204 -21.17 30.12 28.12
C PRO A 204 -22.24 29.17 28.63
N PRO A 205 -22.78 28.28 27.78
CA PRO A 205 -23.59 27.18 28.27
C PRO A 205 -22.73 26.24 29.13
N THR A 206 -23.22 25.91 30.32
CA THR A 206 -22.63 24.92 31.22
C THR A 206 -22.82 23.55 30.60
N ALA A 207 -21.75 22.88 30.21
CA ALA A 207 -21.83 21.53 29.65
C ALA A 207 -22.18 20.52 30.77
N ASN A 208 -23.34 19.87 30.66
CA ASN A 208 -23.66 18.67 31.44
C ASN A 208 -23.03 17.46 30.71
N PRO A 209 -22.10 16.69 31.34
CA PRO A 209 -21.35 15.64 30.65
C PRO A 209 -22.14 14.37 30.32
N SER A 210 -23.47 14.34 30.53
CA SER A 210 -24.26 13.10 30.52
C SER A 210 -25.33 12.95 29.43
N SER A 211 -25.50 13.87 28.48
CA SER A 211 -26.51 13.69 27.43
C SER A 211 -25.96 13.86 26.01
N SER A 212 -25.94 12.76 25.26
CA SER A 212 -25.72 12.72 23.80
C SER A 212 -26.93 13.20 22.98
N ALA A 213 -27.89 13.89 23.59
CA ALA A 213 -29.06 14.44 22.92
C ALA A 213 -28.94 15.97 22.82
N TRP A 214 -28.88 16.48 21.59
CA TRP A 214 -29.06 17.90 21.31
C TRP A 214 -30.53 18.28 21.51
N PRO A 215 -30.87 19.42 22.13
CA PRO A 215 -32.24 19.90 22.12
C PRO A 215 -32.58 20.43 20.72
N LEU A 216 -33.61 19.86 20.08
CA LEU A 216 -34.22 20.43 18.88
C LEU A 216 -34.96 21.71 19.29
N VAL A 217 -34.47 22.86 18.83
CA VAL A 217 -35.19 24.14 18.94
C VAL A 217 -36.14 24.25 17.75
N PRO A 218 -37.46 24.48 17.94
CA PRO A 218 -38.38 24.61 16.82
C PRO A 218 -38.13 25.94 16.08
N ALA A 219 -38.11 25.88 14.76
CA ALA A 219 -37.92 27.04 13.90
C ALA A 219 -39.15 27.98 13.99
N SER A 220 -39.01 29.12 14.66
CA SER A 220 -39.96 30.23 14.53
C SER A 220 -39.79 30.88 13.15
N ARG A 221 -40.82 30.76 12.30
CA ARG A 221 -40.88 31.48 11.03
C ARG A 221 -41.06 32.99 11.29
N PRO A 222 -40.31 33.87 10.61
CA PRO A 222 -40.53 35.31 10.75
C PRO A 222 -41.82 35.72 10.04
N THR A 223 -42.68 36.49 10.73
CA THR A 223 -43.83 37.17 10.16
C THR A 223 -43.37 38.35 9.28
N PRO A 224 -43.89 38.54 8.06
CA PRO A 224 -43.54 39.69 7.24
C PRO A 224 -44.20 40.97 7.79
N GLY A 225 -43.41 42.02 8.00
CA GLY A 225 -43.88 43.36 8.37
C GLY A 225 -44.52 44.10 7.19
N PRO A 226 -45.26 45.21 7.44
CA PRO A 226 -46.05 45.88 6.43
C PRO A 226 -45.18 46.67 5.45
N ILE A 227 -45.65 46.71 4.20
CA ILE A 227 -45.05 47.46 3.10
C ILE A 227 -45.54 48.91 3.20
N SER A 228 -44.62 49.87 3.13
CA SER A 228 -44.88 51.28 2.79
C SER A 228 -43.95 51.68 1.66
#